data_AF-A0A0R3PPQ3-F1
#
_entry.id   AF-A0A0R3PPQ3-F1
#
_cell.length_a   1.000
_cell.length_b   1.000
_cell.length_c   1.000
_cell.angle_alpha   90.00
_cell.angle_beta   90.00
_cell.angle_gamma   90.00
#
_symmetry.space_group_name_H-M   'P 1'
#
loop_
_entity.id
_entity.type
_entity.pdbx_description
1 polymer ?
#
loop_
_entity_poly.entity_id
_entity_poly.type
_entity_poly.pdbx_seq_one_letter_code
_entity_poly.pdbx_strand_id
1 'polypeptide(L)'
;MFIPVRRKIKLWICFQAMEFLLCCLDFLSIQILSEQKADDKYNKALADEFYTAQSKMLAYLSIMGKIREVTACTFLFMDQILANGDRFVNGVLSLLEQCPAELIVVRKDVLITLKFFFISDLRPKFIQLLPRLLGYFYQTMADFLHHVRASLSFDMLAHVAFVFCRELHDNLLPYQIQVICARMLSSVLEGLSKHGKEGEASNQVKRRQTSYFSLQTRDLVLMILESLVVKMKVIAVYHLPMLFKQHGAEICYDYKSCDRDGYAVCSF
;
A
#
# COMPACT_ATOMS: atom_id res chain seq x y z
N MET A 1 9.40 -29.29 43.10
CA MET A 1 10.44 -29.70 42.11
C MET A 1 10.03 -29.53 40.64
N PHE A 2 8.74 -29.62 40.26
CA PHE A 2 8.29 -29.52 38.86
C PHE A 2 8.30 -28.11 38.23
N ILE A 3 8.13 -27.05 39.03
CA ILE A 3 8.10 -25.65 38.57
C ILE A 3 9.42 -25.20 37.88
N PRO A 4 10.62 -25.48 38.41
CA PRO A 4 11.87 -25.10 37.76
C PRO A 4 12.15 -25.87 36.46
N VAL A 5 11.74 -27.14 36.35
CA VAL A 5 11.87 -27.94 35.12
C VAL A 5 10.94 -27.39 34.03
N ARG A 6 9.69 -27.08 34.38
CA ARG A 6 8.72 -26.49 33.45
C ARG A 6 9.18 -25.10 32.95
N ARG A 7 9.81 -24.29 33.82
CA ARG A 7 10.43 -23.01 33.41
C ARG A 7 11.63 -23.22 32.48
N LYS A 8 12.52 -24.18 32.77
CA LYS A 8 13.67 -24.48 31.89
C LYS A 8 13.24 -24.95 30.50
N ILE A 9 12.27 -25.88 30.43
CA ILE A 9 11.73 -26.35 29.15
C ILE A 9 11.10 -25.19 28.37
N LYS A 10 10.33 -24.33 29.05
CA LYS A 10 9.72 -23.15 28.42
C LYS A 10 10.76 -22.17 27.86
N LEU A 11 11.85 -21.92 28.60
CA LEU A 11 12.94 -21.05 28.13
C LEU A 11 13.66 -21.66 26.91
N TRP A 12 13.94 -22.96 26.95
CA TRP A 12 14.61 -23.65 25.86
C TRP A 12 13.78 -23.65 24.58
N ILE A 13 12.47 -23.87 24.70
CA ILE A 13 11.52 -23.72 23.57
C ILE A 13 11.52 -22.28 23.05
N CYS A 14 11.51 -21.26 23.92
CA CYS A 14 11.61 -19.87 23.47
C CYS A 14 12.91 -19.65 22.67
N PHE A 15 14.06 -20.15 23.17
CA PHE A 15 15.35 -19.97 22.53
C PHE A 15 15.40 -20.58 21.13
N GLN A 16 14.98 -21.85 21.00
CA GLN A 16 14.93 -22.54 19.71
C GLN A 16 13.98 -21.84 18.72
N ALA A 17 12.86 -21.30 19.21
CA ALA A 17 11.93 -20.53 18.39
C ALA A 17 12.55 -19.22 17.86
N MET A 18 13.44 -18.57 18.63
CA MET A 18 14.16 -17.36 18.17
C MET A 18 15.21 -17.69 17.12
N GLU A 19 15.97 -18.77 17.29
CA GLU A 19 16.93 -19.21 16.25
C GLU A 19 16.21 -19.56 14.95
N PHE A 20 15.08 -20.27 15.05
CA PHE A 20 14.24 -20.57 13.89
C PHE A 20 13.72 -19.29 13.22
N LEU A 21 13.27 -18.29 13.99
CA LEU A 21 12.84 -17.00 13.47
C LEU A 21 13.93 -16.33 12.63
N LEU A 22 15.17 -16.30 13.11
CA LEU A 22 16.28 -15.73 12.36
C LEU A 22 16.45 -16.48 11.03
N CYS A 23 16.45 -17.81 11.04
CA CYS A 23 16.48 -18.61 9.82
C CYS A 23 15.31 -18.29 8.86
N CYS A 24 14.10 -18.01 9.37
CA CYS A 24 12.98 -17.57 8.54
C CYS A 24 13.27 -16.22 7.85
N LEU A 25 13.88 -15.28 8.56
CA LEU A 25 14.26 -13.97 8.01
C LEU A 25 15.38 -14.11 6.96
N ASP A 26 16.35 -14.99 7.21
CA ASP A 26 17.37 -15.38 6.23
C ASP A 26 16.70 -15.91 4.97
N PHE A 27 15.80 -16.88 5.11
CA PHE A 27 15.10 -17.52 4.00
C PHE A 27 14.29 -16.54 3.15
N LEU A 28 13.60 -15.58 3.78
CA LEU A 28 12.87 -14.52 3.07
C LEU A 28 13.80 -13.57 2.30
N SER A 29 15.06 -13.47 2.69
CA SER A 29 16.05 -12.61 2.04
C SER A 29 16.77 -13.31 0.87
N ILE A 30 16.59 -14.63 0.70
CA ILE A 30 17.19 -15.39 -0.40
C ILE A 30 16.52 -14.98 -1.72
N GLN A 31 17.34 -14.77 -2.74
CA GLN A 31 16.92 -14.34 -4.07
C GLN A 31 17.46 -15.31 -5.10
N ILE A 32 16.71 -15.50 -6.19
CA ILE A 32 17.20 -16.23 -7.37
C ILE A 32 17.85 -15.20 -8.28
N LEU A 33 19.18 -15.27 -8.42
CA LEU A 33 19.97 -14.31 -9.18
C LEU A 33 19.60 -14.36 -10.67
N SER A 34 19.73 -13.22 -11.36
CA SER A 34 19.44 -13.12 -12.81
C SER A 34 20.28 -14.09 -13.64
N GLU A 35 21.52 -14.34 -13.24
CA GLU A 35 22.42 -15.31 -13.87
C GLU A 35 21.87 -16.74 -13.77
N GLN A 36 21.34 -17.11 -12.60
CA GLN A 36 20.73 -18.42 -12.38
C GLN A 36 19.43 -18.60 -13.16
N LYS A 37 18.70 -17.51 -13.44
CA LYS A 37 17.50 -17.52 -14.29
C LYS A 37 17.83 -17.67 -15.78
N ALA A 38 19.06 -17.32 -16.18
CA ALA A 38 19.53 -17.42 -17.56
C ALA A 38 20.26 -18.75 -17.86
N ASP A 39 20.54 -19.56 -16.83
CA ASP A 39 21.17 -20.88 -16.98
C ASP A 39 20.20 -21.86 -17.67
N ASP A 40 20.71 -22.67 -18.59
CA ASP A 40 19.95 -23.73 -19.28
C ASP A 40 19.35 -24.76 -18.30
N LYS A 41 19.93 -24.89 -17.10
CA LYS A 41 19.44 -25.76 -16.01
C LYS A 41 18.33 -25.11 -15.18
N TYR A 42 17.93 -23.88 -15.48
CA TYR A 42 16.90 -23.19 -14.72
C TYR A 42 15.57 -23.95 -14.79
N ASN A 43 15.09 -24.38 -13.61
CA ASN A 43 13.80 -25.04 -13.49
C ASN A 43 12.75 -24.05 -12.98
N LYS A 44 11.88 -23.59 -13.89
CA LYS A 44 10.78 -22.66 -13.57
C LYS A 44 9.84 -23.22 -12.48
N ALA A 45 9.49 -24.50 -12.54
CA ALA A 45 8.58 -25.10 -11.56
C ALA A 45 9.18 -25.09 -10.14
N LEU A 46 10.47 -25.39 -10.02
CA LEU A 46 11.18 -25.32 -8.73
C LEU A 46 11.28 -23.88 -8.22
N ALA A 47 11.51 -22.91 -9.11
CA ALA A 47 11.51 -21.49 -8.74
C ALA A 47 10.11 -21.03 -8.26
N ASP A 48 9.04 -21.48 -8.92
CA ASP A 48 7.67 -21.17 -8.53
C ASP A 48 7.31 -21.77 -7.16
N GLU A 49 7.75 -23.01 -6.89
CA GLU A 49 7.66 -23.62 -5.56
C GLU A 49 8.45 -22.86 -4.50
N PHE A 50 9.63 -22.35 -4.84
CA PHE A 50 10.45 -21.54 -3.96
C PHE A 50 9.75 -20.23 -3.55
N TYR A 51 9.19 -19.48 -4.49
CA TYR A 51 8.41 -18.28 -4.19
C TYR A 51 7.16 -18.60 -3.36
N THR A 52 6.51 -19.73 -3.65
CA THR A 52 5.38 -20.22 -2.86
C THR A 52 5.81 -20.50 -1.41
N ALA A 53 6.94 -21.19 -1.21
CA ALA A 53 7.49 -21.45 0.13
C ALA A 53 7.82 -20.15 0.89
N GLN A 54 8.41 -19.15 0.22
CA GLN A 54 8.66 -17.83 0.83
C GLN A 54 7.36 -17.13 1.27
N SER A 55 6.31 -17.16 0.45
CA SER A 55 5.00 -16.60 0.85
C SER A 55 4.40 -17.30 2.07
N LYS A 56 4.51 -18.64 2.16
CA LYS A 56 4.02 -19.39 3.31
C LYS A 56 4.86 -19.13 4.57
N MET A 57 6.17 -18.94 4.41
CA MET A 57 7.04 -18.50 5.50
C MET A 57 6.62 -17.13 6.04
N LEU A 58 6.35 -16.18 5.15
CA LEU A 58 5.87 -14.85 5.55
C LEU A 58 4.51 -14.93 6.28
N ALA A 59 3.58 -15.77 5.79
CA ALA A 59 2.29 -16.00 6.45
C ALA A 59 2.47 -16.58 7.86
N TYR A 60 3.38 -17.54 8.02
CA TYR A 60 3.76 -18.07 9.33
C TYR A 60 4.27 -16.97 10.28
N LEU A 61 5.19 -16.10 9.82
CA LEU A 61 5.69 -14.99 10.62
C LEU A 61 4.59 -14.02 11.05
N SER A 62 3.62 -13.73 10.17
CA SER A 62 2.47 -12.90 10.50
C SER A 62 1.58 -13.55 11.57
N ILE A 63 1.31 -14.85 11.45
CA ILE A 63 0.53 -15.59 12.44
C ILE A 63 1.24 -15.59 13.79
N MET A 64 2.56 -15.87 13.81
CA MET A 64 3.36 -15.84 15.03
C MET A 64 3.36 -14.45 15.68
N GLY A 65 3.47 -13.38 14.88
CA GLY A 65 3.37 -12.01 15.37
C GLY A 65 1.98 -11.64 15.90
N LYS A 66 0.89 -12.21 15.36
CA LYS A 66 -0.48 -12.00 15.84
C LYS A 66 -0.75 -12.60 17.21
N ILE A 67 -0.10 -13.70 17.56
CA ILE A 67 -0.34 -14.45 18.81
C ILE A 67 0.32 -13.76 20.04
N ARG A 68 0.60 -12.45 19.94
CA ARG A 68 1.28 -11.61 20.94
C ARG A 68 0.73 -11.75 22.37
N GLU A 69 -0.54 -12.11 22.52
CA GLU A 69 -1.25 -12.11 23.80
C GLU A 69 -1.20 -13.45 24.58
N VAL A 70 -0.72 -14.54 23.98
CA VAL A 70 -0.91 -15.87 24.57
C VAL A 70 0.29 -16.33 25.41
N THR A 71 1.51 -15.85 25.17
CA THR A 71 2.70 -16.29 25.92
C THR A 71 3.88 -15.31 25.87
N ALA A 72 4.69 -15.24 26.94
CA ALA A 72 5.92 -14.45 27.00
C ALA A 72 6.94 -14.75 25.88
N CYS A 73 7.02 -15.99 25.34
CA CYS A 73 7.89 -16.27 24.19
C CYS A 73 7.45 -15.51 22.93
N THR A 74 6.13 -15.33 22.73
CA THR A 74 5.58 -14.69 21.54
C THR A 74 5.81 -13.19 21.53
N PHE A 75 5.89 -12.57 22.71
CA PHE A 75 6.31 -11.17 22.86
C PHE A 75 7.75 -10.98 22.36
N LEU A 76 8.67 -11.82 22.84
CA LEU A 76 10.07 -11.81 22.39
C LEU A 76 10.21 -12.06 20.88
N PHE A 77 9.29 -12.82 20.29
CA PHE A 77 9.27 -13.10 18.86
C PHE A 77 9.04 -11.83 18.04
N MET A 78 8.07 -11.00 18.42
CA MET A 78 7.84 -9.73 17.73
C MET A 78 8.99 -8.76 17.98
N ASP A 79 9.52 -8.68 19.21
CA ASP A 79 10.70 -7.85 19.49
C ASP A 79 11.88 -8.20 18.57
N GLN A 80 12.10 -9.48 18.29
CA GLN A 80 13.13 -9.90 17.34
C GLN A 80 12.81 -9.52 15.89
N ILE A 81 11.55 -9.59 15.46
CA ILE A 81 11.13 -9.08 14.15
C ILE A 81 11.37 -7.56 14.04
N LEU A 82 11.04 -6.79 15.09
CA LEU A 82 11.27 -5.35 15.15
C LEU A 82 12.76 -5.01 15.12
N ALA A 83 13.56 -5.72 15.92
CA ALA A 83 15.01 -5.59 15.98
C ALA A 83 15.66 -5.86 14.61
N ASN A 84 15.13 -6.83 13.87
CA ASN A 84 15.58 -7.17 12.52
C ASN A 84 14.70 -6.54 11.43
N GLY A 85 13.98 -5.46 11.74
CA GLY A 85 12.94 -4.94 10.85
C GLY A 85 13.47 -4.53 9.46
N ASP A 86 14.68 -3.99 9.35
CA ASP A 86 15.23 -3.62 8.03
C ASP A 86 15.46 -4.84 7.16
N ARG A 87 15.98 -5.92 7.77
CA ARG A 87 16.17 -7.20 7.09
C ARG A 87 14.83 -7.81 6.66
N PHE A 88 13.86 -7.83 7.57
CA PHE A 88 12.52 -8.34 7.29
C PHE A 88 11.88 -7.60 6.12
N VAL A 89 11.87 -6.27 6.18
CA VAL A 89 11.18 -5.44 5.21
C VAL A 89 11.90 -5.52 3.84
N ASN A 90 13.23 -5.52 3.79
CA ASN A 90 13.99 -5.73 2.56
C ASN A 90 13.75 -7.13 1.94
N GLY A 91 13.66 -8.17 2.76
CA GLY A 91 13.34 -9.53 2.31
C GLY A 91 11.95 -9.59 1.66
N VAL A 92 10.93 -9.02 2.32
CA VAL A 92 9.57 -8.99 1.75
C VAL A 92 9.49 -8.15 0.48
N LEU A 93 10.21 -7.02 0.41
CA LEU A 93 10.26 -6.20 -0.79
C LEU A 93 10.93 -6.94 -1.95
N SER A 94 12.03 -7.65 -1.67
CA SER A 94 12.72 -8.47 -2.67
C SER A 94 11.82 -9.60 -3.20
N LEU A 95 11.08 -10.26 -2.31
CA LEU A 95 10.08 -11.26 -2.70
C LEU A 95 9.02 -10.65 -3.63
N LEU A 96 8.49 -9.47 -3.31
CA LEU A 96 7.49 -8.80 -4.16
C LEU A 96 8.03 -8.40 -5.54
N GLU A 97 9.26 -7.89 -5.61
CA GLU A 97 9.87 -7.42 -6.85
C GLU A 97 10.31 -8.59 -7.75
N GLN A 98 10.80 -9.69 -7.18
CA GLN A 98 11.33 -10.82 -7.94
C GLN A 98 10.31 -11.91 -8.26
N CYS A 99 9.21 -11.98 -7.51
CA CYS A 99 8.17 -12.95 -7.75
C CYS A 99 7.62 -12.77 -9.18
N PRO A 100 7.54 -13.81 -10.02
CA PRO A 100 6.99 -13.71 -11.37
C PRO A 100 5.57 -13.11 -11.39
N ALA A 101 5.21 -12.38 -12.46
CA ALA A 101 3.87 -11.80 -12.62
C ALA A 101 2.77 -12.86 -12.74
N GLU A 102 3.11 -14.03 -13.27
CA GLU A 102 2.21 -15.18 -13.43
C GLU A 102 1.78 -15.80 -12.09
N LEU A 103 2.58 -15.65 -11.02
CA LEU A 103 2.28 -16.15 -9.68
C LEU A 103 1.34 -15.21 -8.92
N ILE A 104 0.16 -14.98 -9.49
CA ILE A 104 -0.86 -14.05 -8.96
C ILE A 104 -1.26 -14.42 -7.53
N VAL A 105 -1.41 -15.72 -7.26
CA VAL A 105 -1.80 -16.22 -5.93
C VAL A 105 -0.73 -15.89 -4.88
N VAL A 106 0.55 -16.12 -5.19
CA VAL A 106 1.67 -15.83 -4.29
C VAL A 106 1.75 -14.33 -3.98
N ARG A 107 1.68 -13.48 -5.02
CA ARG A 107 1.66 -12.02 -4.85
C ARG A 107 0.50 -11.57 -3.96
N LYS A 108 -0.71 -12.10 -4.19
CA LYS A 108 -1.89 -11.82 -3.38
C LYS A 108 -1.72 -12.25 -1.92
N ASP A 109 -1.19 -13.45 -1.67
CA ASP A 109 -0.92 -13.98 -0.33
C ASP A 109 0.07 -13.10 0.44
N VAL A 110 1.17 -12.70 -0.20
CA VAL A 110 2.18 -11.80 0.39
C VAL A 110 1.55 -10.46 0.79
N LEU A 111 0.69 -9.90 -0.07
CA LEU A 111 0.02 -8.62 0.18
C LEU A 111 -0.99 -8.66 1.32
N ILE A 112 -1.82 -9.70 1.35
CA ILE A 112 -2.75 -9.90 2.47
C ILE A 112 -1.97 -10.03 3.77
N THR A 113 -0.84 -10.72 3.74
CA THR A 113 0.03 -10.89 4.91
C THR A 113 0.67 -9.57 5.34
N LEU A 114 1.11 -8.74 4.39
CA LEU A 114 1.69 -7.42 4.67
C LEU A 114 0.73 -6.47 5.39
N LYS A 115 -0.58 -6.57 5.13
CA LYS A 115 -1.60 -5.76 5.83
C LYS A 115 -1.47 -5.86 7.36
N PHE A 116 -1.07 -7.02 7.89
CA PHE A 116 -0.80 -7.17 9.32
C PHE A 116 0.39 -6.34 9.79
N PHE A 117 1.50 -6.35 9.04
CA PHE A 117 2.70 -5.64 9.42
C PHE A 117 2.57 -4.12 9.25
N PHE A 118 1.73 -3.67 8.32
CA PHE A 118 1.39 -2.26 8.13
C PHE A 118 0.70 -1.61 9.34
N ILE A 119 -0.08 -2.37 10.09
CA ILE A 119 -0.74 -1.87 11.31
C ILE A 119 0.13 -2.06 12.55
N SER A 120 1.23 -2.79 12.46
CA SER A 120 2.20 -3.03 13.56
C SER A 120 3.21 -1.89 13.75
N ASP A 121 4.10 -2.04 14.73
CA ASP A 121 5.20 -1.09 15.01
C ASP A 121 6.29 -1.05 13.91
N LEU A 122 6.24 -1.96 12.92
CA LEU A 122 7.08 -1.89 11.72
C LEU A 122 6.65 -0.80 10.73
N ARG A 123 5.46 -0.21 10.91
CA ARG A 123 4.87 0.77 10.00
C ARG A 123 5.84 1.86 9.52
N PRO A 124 6.67 2.49 10.37
CA PRO A 124 7.60 3.53 9.92
C PRO A 124 8.62 3.02 8.88
N LYS A 125 9.07 1.77 9.00
CA LYS A 125 10.01 1.15 8.04
C LYS A 125 9.35 0.92 6.68
N PHE A 126 8.07 0.51 6.67
CA PHE A 126 7.31 0.35 5.43
C PHE A 126 6.99 1.66 4.73
N ILE A 127 6.79 2.76 5.47
CA ILE A 127 6.57 4.10 4.88
C ILE A 127 7.76 4.50 4.01
N GLN A 128 8.99 4.20 4.42
CA GLN A 128 10.20 4.54 3.65
C GLN A 128 10.29 3.81 2.30
N LEU A 129 9.56 2.70 2.14
CA LEU A 129 9.60 1.86 0.94
C LEU A 129 8.34 1.99 0.09
N LEU A 130 7.40 2.80 0.53
CA LEU A 130 6.15 3.07 -0.14
C LEU A 130 6.32 3.45 -1.62
N PRO A 131 7.31 4.28 -2.03
CA PRO A 131 7.55 4.56 -3.45
C PRO A 131 7.78 3.31 -4.30
N ARG A 132 8.50 2.31 -3.76
CA ARG A 132 8.74 1.03 -4.45
C ARG A 132 7.48 0.16 -4.49
N LEU A 133 6.64 0.21 -3.44
CA LEU A 133 5.42 -0.58 -3.33
C LEU A 133 4.27 -0.06 -4.20
N LEU A 134 4.20 1.25 -4.45
CA LEU A 134 3.13 1.88 -5.23
C LEU A 134 3.03 1.34 -6.67
N GLY A 135 4.16 0.94 -7.27
CA GLY A 135 4.20 0.45 -8.65
C GLY A 135 3.58 -0.93 -8.87
N TYR A 136 3.24 -1.65 -7.79
CA TYR A 136 2.83 -3.05 -7.92
C TYR A 136 1.37 -3.31 -7.52
N PHE A 137 0.80 -2.60 -6.53
CA PHE A 137 -0.44 -3.09 -5.88
C PHE A 137 -1.38 -2.00 -5.33
N TYR A 138 -2.23 -1.43 -6.19
CA TYR A 138 -3.16 -0.35 -5.82
C TYR A 138 -4.15 -0.71 -4.70
N GLN A 139 -4.79 -1.87 -4.76
CA GLN A 139 -5.86 -2.23 -3.81
C GLN A 139 -5.35 -2.48 -2.39
N THR A 140 -4.23 -3.17 -2.24
CA THR A 140 -3.61 -3.40 -0.93
C THR A 140 -2.96 -2.12 -0.39
N MET A 141 -2.37 -1.29 -1.26
CA MET A 141 -1.81 -0.01 -0.82
C MET A 141 -2.88 0.99 -0.41
N ALA A 142 -4.09 0.94 -0.96
CA ALA A 142 -5.14 1.89 -0.61
C ALA A 142 -5.48 1.87 0.88
N ASP A 143 -5.76 0.69 1.46
CA ASP A 143 -6.03 0.55 2.89
C ASP A 143 -4.85 1.03 3.74
N PHE A 144 -3.62 0.69 3.34
CA PHE A 144 -2.41 1.09 4.06
C PHE A 144 -2.21 2.59 4.03
N LEU A 145 -2.21 3.19 2.84
CA LEU A 145 -2.05 4.61 2.60
C LEU A 145 -3.12 5.41 3.33
N HIS A 146 -4.36 4.93 3.32
CA HIS A 146 -5.42 5.55 4.09
C HIS A 146 -5.06 5.61 5.57
N HIS A 147 -4.60 4.50 6.15
CA HIS A 147 -4.21 4.45 7.56
C HIS A 147 -3.01 5.34 7.90
N VAL A 148 -2.02 5.43 7.00
CA VAL A 148 -0.75 6.14 7.27
C VAL A 148 -0.70 7.58 6.75
N ARG A 149 -1.72 8.07 6.04
CA ARG A 149 -1.76 9.39 5.39
C ARG A 149 -1.31 10.56 6.28
N ALA A 150 -1.66 10.51 7.56
CA ALA A 150 -1.36 11.56 8.53
C ALA A 150 0.07 11.53 9.07
N SER A 151 0.83 10.49 8.72
CA SER A 151 2.23 10.26 9.09
C SER A 151 3.18 10.35 7.89
N LEU A 152 2.66 10.50 6.67
CA LEU A 152 3.47 10.67 5.47
C LEU A 152 4.01 12.09 5.39
N SER A 153 5.24 12.27 4.92
CA SER A 153 5.77 13.60 4.59
C SER A 153 5.04 14.21 3.40
N PHE A 154 5.15 15.54 3.25
CA PHE A 154 4.62 16.24 2.08
C PHE A 154 5.11 15.63 0.76
N ASP A 155 6.40 15.35 0.63
CA ASP A 155 6.98 14.78 -0.60
C ASP A 155 6.39 13.40 -0.92
N MET A 156 6.13 12.58 0.09
CA MET A 156 5.48 11.28 -0.10
C MET A 156 4.02 11.44 -0.48
N LEU A 157 3.29 12.39 0.12
CA LEU A 157 1.91 12.70 -0.27
C LEU A 157 1.83 13.21 -1.72
N ALA A 158 2.78 14.05 -2.13
CA ALA A 158 2.88 14.54 -3.51
C ALA A 158 3.16 13.41 -4.49
N HIS A 159 4.08 12.50 -4.16
CA HIS A 159 4.38 11.33 -4.99
C HIS A 159 3.17 10.39 -5.12
N VAL A 160 2.50 10.10 -4.01
CA VAL A 160 1.26 9.30 -3.98
C VAL A 160 0.18 9.97 -4.83
N ALA A 161 -0.05 11.28 -4.66
CA ALA A 161 -1.02 12.03 -5.46
C ALA A 161 -0.74 11.92 -6.96
N PHE A 162 0.52 12.12 -7.37
CA PHE A 162 0.92 12.03 -8.77
C PHE A 162 0.60 10.65 -9.38
N VAL A 163 0.99 9.58 -8.68
CA VAL A 163 0.70 8.21 -9.13
C VAL A 163 -0.81 8.01 -9.27
N PHE A 164 -1.59 8.25 -8.22
CA PHE A 164 -3.04 7.99 -8.27
C PHE A 164 -3.80 8.90 -9.24
N CYS A 165 -3.34 10.14 -9.46
CA CYS A 165 -3.90 11.00 -10.50
C CYS A 165 -3.67 10.40 -11.90
N ARG A 166 -2.46 9.90 -12.19
CA ARG A 166 -2.17 9.27 -13.48
C ARG A 166 -3.04 8.03 -13.70
N GLU A 167 -3.08 7.14 -12.72
CA GLU A 167 -3.81 5.87 -12.84
C GLU A 167 -5.35 6.08 -12.89
N LEU A 168 -5.89 7.12 -12.26
CA LEU A 168 -7.32 7.47 -12.36
C LEU A 168 -7.79 7.68 -13.80
N HIS A 169 -6.92 8.26 -14.62
CA HIS A 169 -7.18 8.59 -16.03
C HIS A 169 -6.69 7.50 -16.99
N ASP A 170 -6.13 6.40 -16.50
CA ASP A 170 -5.76 5.27 -17.34
C ASP A 170 -7.01 4.43 -17.67
N ASN A 171 -7.42 4.48 -18.94
CA ASN A 171 -8.56 3.76 -19.46
C ASN A 171 -8.30 2.26 -19.67
N LEU A 172 -7.04 1.80 -19.57
CA LEU A 172 -6.68 0.38 -19.59
C LEU A 172 -6.95 -0.30 -18.25
N LEU A 173 -7.05 0.48 -17.16
CA LEU A 173 -7.35 -0.06 -15.84
C LEU A 173 -8.85 -0.33 -15.68
N PRO A 174 -9.23 -1.43 -15.00
CA PRO A 174 -10.61 -1.68 -14.61
C PRO A 174 -11.20 -0.52 -13.80
N TYR A 175 -12.49 -0.22 -14.00
CA TYR A 175 -13.19 0.85 -13.29
C TYR A 175 -13.07 0.74 -11.76
N GLN A 176 -13.03 -0.49 -11.21
CA GLN A 176 -12.82 -0.73 -9.78
C GLN A 176 -11.50 -0.12 -9.28
N ILE A 177 -10.43 -0.20 -10.07
CA ILE A 177 -9.13 0.40 -9.73
C ILE A 177 -9.23 1.93 -9.78
N GLN A 178 -9.89 2.49 -10.80
CA GLN A 178 -10.09 3.94 -10.91
C GLN A 178 -10.88 4.50 -9.70
N VAL A 179 -11.88 3.77 -9.20
CA VAL A 179 -12.61 4.13 -7.96
C VAL A 179 -11.68 4.11 -6.75
N ILE A 180 -10.77 3.12 -6.65
CA ILE A 180 -9.75 3.08 -5.59
C ILE A 180 -8.83 4.29 -5.70
N CYS A 181 -8.39 4.67 -6.90
CA CYS A 181 -7.57 5.85 -7.12
C CYS A 181 -8.28 7.13 -6.64
N ALA A 182 -9.55 7.31 -7.01
CA ALA A 182 -10.34 8.46 -6.57
C ALA A 182 -10.48 8.52 -5.03
N ARG A 183 -10.78 7.39 -4.38
CA ARG A 183 -10.81 7.29 -2.91
C ARG A 183 -9.46 7.63 -2.28
N MET A 184 -8.37 7.21 -2.91
CA MET A 184 -7.03 7.49 -2.41
C MET A 184 -6.64 8.95 -2.55
N LEU A 185 -7.02 9.61 -3.63
CA LEU A 185 -6.83 11.05 -3.78
C LEU A 185 -7.57 11.83 -2.68
N SER A 186 -8.80 11.44 -2.34
CA SER A 186 -9.51 12.03 -1.18
C SER A 186 -8.75 11.82 0.14
N SER A 187 -8.18 10.64 0.34
CA SER A 187 -7.34 10.35 1.50
C SER A 187 -6.07 11.21 1.53
N VAL A 188 -5.44 11.48 0.38
CA VAL A 188 -4.27 12.36 0.32
C VAL A 188 -4.65 13.80 0.69
N LEU A 189 -5.80 14.30 0.21
CA LEU A 189 -6.31 15.64 0.56
C LEU A 189 -6.49 15.81 2.07
N GLU A 190 -6.97 14.79 2.77
CA GLU A 190 -7.05 14.79 4.24
C GLU A 190 -5.66 14.84 4.89
N GLY A 191 -4.69 14.07 4.37
CA GLY A 191 -3.30 14.10 4.84
C GLY A 191 -2.65 15.47 4.67
N LEU A 192 -2.87 16.14 3.54
CA LEU A 192 -2.38 17.49 3.24
C LEU A 192 -3.01 18.55 4.15
N SER A 193 -4.31 18.40 4.47
CA SER A 193 -5.03 19.32 5.35
C SER A 193 -4.44 19.37 6.76
N LYS A 194 -3.86 18.27 7.25
CA LYS A 194 -3.16 18.23 8.55
C LYS A 194 -1.84 19.01 8.51
N HIS A 195 -1.06 18.83 7.44
CA HIS A 195 0.21 19.54 7.24
C HIS A 195 0.01 21.06 7.13
N GLY A 196 -1.09 21.51 6.54
CA GLY A 196 -1.45 22.93 6.49
C GLY A 196 -1.64 23.56 7.87
N LYS A 197 -2.23 22.83 8.82
CA LYS A 197 -2.51 23.33 10.19
C LYS A 197 -1.26 23.40 11.08
N GLU A 198 -0.30 22.48 10.91
CA GLU A 198 0.93 22.46 11.70
C GLU A 198 1.89 23.62 11.32
N GLY A 199 1.79 24.15 10.10
CA GLY A 199 2.61 25.26 9.61
C GLY A 199 2.27 26.64 10.18
N GLU A 200 1.06 26.84 10.71
CA GLU A 200 0.55 28.12 11.21
C GLU A 200 1.00 28.44 12.66
N ALA A 201 1.48 27.45 13.40
CA ALA A 201 1.71 27.54 14.84
C ALA A 201 3.13 28.03 15.26
N SER A 202 3.95 28.60 14.37
CA SER A 202 5.36 28.91 14.71
C SER A 202 5.86 30.32 14.33
N ASN A 203 6.74 30.85 15.21
CA ASN A 203 7.26 32.22 15.31
C ASN A 203 7.74 32.89 14.00
N GLN A 204 7.77 34.24 14.04
CA GLN A 204 7.93 35.19 12.91
C GLN A 204 9.02 34.87 11.86
N VAL A 205 10.10 34.17 12.21
CA VAL A 205 11.19 33.79 11.28
C VAL A 205 10.75 32.69 10.29
N LYS A 206 9.74 31.88 10.61
CA LYS A 206 9.19 30.83 9.71
C LYS A 206 8.20 31.36 8.67
N ARG A 207 7.71 32.60 8.75
CA ARG A 207 6.61 33.10 7.89
C ARG A 207 6.87 33.00 6.39
N ARG A 208 8.10 33.24 5.92
CA ARG A 208 8.44 33.12 4.48
C ARG A 208 8.41 31.66 4.00
N GLN A 209 8.90 30.73 4.81
CA GLN A 209 8.93 29.31 4.48
C GLN A 209 7.54 28.66 4.64
N THR A 210 6.78 29.07 5.65
CA THR A 210 5.36 28.72 5.81
C THR A 210 4.53 29.20 4.62
N SER A 211 4.78 30.41 4.10
CA SER A 211 4.06 30.92 2.92
C SER A 211 4.36 30.14 1.64
N TYR A 212 5.59 29.65 1.46
CA TYR A 212 5.94 28.85 0.29
C TYR A 212 5.38 27.43 0.39
N PHE A 213 5.42 26.84 1.60
CA PHE A 213 4.84 25.53 1.89
C PHE A 213 3.31 25.53 1.75
N SER A 214 2.64 26.61 2.18
CA SER A 214 1.19 26.76 2.00
C SER A 214 0.80 26.91 0.54
N LEU A 215 1.63 27.59 -0.29
CA LEU A 215 1.45 27.66 -1.74
C LEU A 215 1.60 26.29 -2.40
N GLN A 216 2.66 25.53 -2.08
CA GLN A 216 2.87 24.18 -2.63
C GLN A 216 1.74 23.22 -2.25
N THR A 217 1.26 23.29 -1.01
CA THR A 217 0.12 22.49 -0.55
C THR A 217 -1.15 22.86 -1.30
N ARG A 218 -1.42 24.16 -1.47
CA ARG A 218 -2.56 24.65 -2.25
C ARG A 218 -2.50 24.17 -3.69
N ASP A 219 -1.34 24.30 -4.34
CA ASP A 219 -1.18 23.93 -5.74
C ASP A 219 -1.37 22.42 -5.96
N LEU A 220 -0.86 21.60 -5.03
CA LEU A 220 -1.10 20.16 -5.04
C LEU A 220 -2.57 19.80 -4.80
N VAL A 221 -3.25 20.48 -3.88
CA VAL A 221 -4.69 20.28 -3.64
C VAL A 221 -5.49 20.63 -4.90
N LEU A 222 -5.20 21.77 -5.53
CA LEU A 222 -5.87 22.18 -6.77
C LEU A 222 -5.63 21.19 -7.90
N MET A 223 -4.40 20.67 -8.06
CA MET A 223 -4.08 19.63 -9.04
C MET A 223 -4.91 18.36 -8.83
N ILE A 224 -5.05 17.90 -7.58
CA ILE A 224 -5.85 16.72 -7.25
C ILE A 224 -7.33 16.97 -7.56
N LEU A 225 -7.88 18.12 -7.16
CA LEU A 225 -9.26 18.48 -7.42
C LEU A 225 -9.56 18.61 -8.91
N GLU A 226 -8.67 19.25 -9.66
CA GLU A 226 -8.76 19.34 -11.12
C GLU A 226 -8.80 17.95 -11.76
N SER A 227 -7.90 17.05 -11.36
CA SER A 227 -7.87 15.67 -11.84
C SER A 227 -9.20 14.93 -11.61
N LEU A 228 -9.77 15.05 -10.42
CA LEU A 228 -11.07 14.45 -10.08
C LEU A 228 -12.21 15.04 -10.92
N VAL A 229 -12.24 16.37 -11.09
CA VAL A 229 -13.25 17.06 -11.92
C VAL A 229 -13.15 16.65 -13.38
N VAL A 230 -11.93 16.54 -13.94
CA VAL A 230 -11.71 16.07 -15.31
C VAL A 230 -12.27 14.66 -15.49
N LYS A 231 -12.08 13.76 -14.50
CA LYS A 231 -12.63 12.41 -14.58
C LYS A 231 -14.16 12.42 -14.60
N MET A 232 -14.78 13.25 -13.77
CA MET A 232 -16.24 13.41 -13.74
C MET A 232 -16.78 13.97 -15.07
N LYS A 233 -16.06 14.92 -15.70
CA LYS A 233 -16.41 15.41 -17.03
C LYS A 233 -16.34 14.30 -18.08
N VAL A 234 -15.31 13.45 -18.05
CA VAL A 234 -15.21 12.30 -18.97
C VAL A 234 -16.39 11.33 -18.79
N ILE A 235 -16.76 11.04 -17.54
CA ILE A 235 -17.93 10.20 -17.23
C ILE A 235 -19.22 10.83 -17.74
N ALA A 236 -19.43 12.12 -17.47
CA ALA A 236 -20.63 12.85 -17.89
C ALA A 236 -20.79 12.96 -19.41
N VAL A 237 -19.69 13.22 -20.12
CA VAL A 237 -19.72 13.49 -21.57
C VAL A 237 -19.68 12.21 -22.40
N TYR A 238 -18.97 11.18 -21.96
CA TYR A 238 -18.74 9.98 -22.78
C TYR A 238 -19.43 8.73 -22.24
N HIS A 239 -19.28 8.42 -20.95
CA HIS A 239 -19.79 7.16 -20.40
C HIS A 239 -21.31 7.18 -20.16
N LEU A 240 -21.84 8.28 -19.62
CA LEU A 240 -23.27 8.44 -19.35
C LEU A 240 -24.14 8.30 -20.62
N PRO A 241 -23.84 8.99 -21.74
CA PRO A 241 -24.61 8.81 -22.98
C PRO A 241 -24.56 7.37 -23.52
N MET A 242 -23.43 6.69 -23.41
CA MET A 242 -23.32 5.28 -23.82
C MET A 242 -24.19 4.37 -22.96
N LEU A 243 -24.22 4.59 -21.64
CA LEU A 243 -25.06 3.84 -20.72
C LEU A 243 -26.54 4.07 -21.01
N PHE A 244 -26.96 5.32 -21.25
CA PHE A 244 -28.34 5.64 -21.63
C PHE A 244 -28.72 5.04 -22.99
N LYS A 245 -27.80 4.98 -23.95
CA LYS A 245 -28.09 4.30 -25.23
C LYS A 245 -28.31 2.79 -25.05
N GLN A 246 -27.60 2.17 -24.11
CA GLN A 246 -27.67 0.72 -23.87
C GLN A 246 -28.84 0.31 -22.96
N HIS A 247 -29.20 1.14 -21.98
CA HIS A 247 -30.18 0.81 -20.94
C HIS A 247 -31.33 1.84 -20.84
N GLY A 248 -31.44 2.76 -21.78
CA GLY A 248 -32.41 3.88 -21.74
C GLY A 248 -33.87 3.45 -21.80
N ALA A 249 -34.16 2.21 -22.20
CA ALA A 249 -35.52 1.66 -22.10
C ALA A 249 -35.91 1.32 -20.64
N GLU A 250 -34.95 1.08 -19.76
CA GLU A 250 -35.17 0.78 -18.33
C GLU A 250 -35.04 2.01 -17.44
N ILE A 251 -34.34 3.05 -17.91
CA ILE A 251 -34.09 4.29 -17.17
C ILE A 251 -34.94 5.40 -17.80
N CYS A 252 -36.08 5.70 -17.18
CA CYS A 252 -36.92 6.85 -17.55
C CYS A 252 -36.21 8.15 -17.13
N TYR A 253 -35.26 8.62 -17.93
CA TYR A 253 -34.57 9.90 -17.74
C TYR A 253 -34.59 10.70 -19.03
N ASP A 254 -35.12 11.92 -18.97
CA ASP A 254 -35.15 12.87 -20.08
C ASP A 254 -33.78 13.53 -20.22
N TYR A 255 -32.84 12.86 -20.89
CA TYR A 255 -31.51 13.40 -21.17
C TYR A 255 -31.61 14.46 -22.26
N LYS A 256 -31.77 15.73 -21.88
CA LYS A 256 -31.52 16.84 -22.80
C LYS A 256 -30.03 16.86 -23.11
N SER A 257 -29.68 16.58 -24.36
CA SER A 257 -28.32 16.68 -24.87
C SER A 257 -27.72 18.02 -24.47
N CYS A 258 -26.63 17.99 -23.70
CA CYS A 258 -25.81 19.18 -23.48
C CYS A 258 -25.13 19.53 -24.81
N ASP A 259 -25.82 20.29 -25.63
CA ASP A 259 -25.19 20.97 -26.76
C ASP A 259 -24.14 21.95 -26.25
N ARG A 260 -23.07 22.03 -27.01
CA ARG A 260 -21.72 22.46 -26.61
C ARG A 260 -21.58 23.96 -26.37
N ASP A 261 -22.69 24.69 -26.24
CA ASP A 261 -22.70 26.14 -26.15
C ASP A 261 -23.29 26.61 -24.82
N GLY A 262 -22.39 26.99 -23.92
CA GLY A 262 -22.60 28.03 -22.91
C GLY A 262 -23.84 27.91 -22.01
N TYR A 263 -23.57 27.60 -20.74
CA TYR A 263 -24.46 27.80 -19.58
C TYR A 263 -25.62 26.82 -19.44
N ALA A 264 -25.41 25.79 -18.62
CA ALA A 264 -26.47 25.18 -17.84
C ALA A 264 -26.00 25.02 -16.39
N VAL A 265 -26.65 25.77 -15.50
CA VAL A 265 -26.61 25.55 -14.05
C VAL A 265 -27.45 24.31 -13.79
N CYS A 266 -26.85 23.23 -13.30
CA CYS A 266 -27.62 22.15 -12.69
C CYS A 266 -28.18 22.68 -11.36
N SER A 267 -29.48 22.93 -11.30
CA SER A 267 -30.18 23.03 -10.02
C SER A 267 -30.26 21.63 -9.41
N PHE A 268 -29.76 21.48 -8.18
CA PHE A 268 -29.95 20.29 -7.34
C PHE A 268 -31.41 20.10 -6.95
#